data_AF-A0A6B9M7T4-F1
#
_entry.id   AF-A0A6B9M7T4-F1
#
_cell.length_a   1.000
_cell.length_b   1.000
_cell.length_c   1.000
_cell.angle_alpha   90.00
_cell.angle_beta   90.00
_cell.angle_gamma   90.00
#
_symmetry.space_group_name_H-M   'P 1'
#
loop_
_entity.id
_entity.type
_entity.pdbx_description
1 polymer ?
#
loop_
_entity_poly.entity_id
_entity_poly.type
_entity_poly.pdbx_seq_one_letter_code
_entity_poly.pdbx_strand_id
1 'polypeptide(L)' 'MAVPKKRTSGSKKKIRNHAWKTRSVGVASRAFSLAQSVLTGRSRSFYYVTEKVAEKKDP' A
#
# COMPACT_ATOMS: atom_id res chain seq x y z
N MET A 1 -33.49 -19.14 -5.24
CA MET A 1 -32.15 -18.65 -4.82
C MET A 1 -31.44 -19.72 -4.04
N ALA A 2 -30.12 -19.89 -4.23
CA ALA A 2 -29.35 -20.88 -3.48
C ALA A 2 -29.12 -20.39 -2.04
N VAL A 3 -29.36 -21.26 -1.05
CA VAL A 3 -29.20 -20.94 0.37
C VAL A 3 -28.18 -21.93 0.98
N PRO A 4 -27.23 -21.45 1.79
CA PRO A 4 -26.28 -22.34 2.45
C PRO A 4 -27.00 -23.26 3.44
N LYS A 5 -26.84 -24.57 3.25
CA LYS A 5 -27.46 -25.57 4.14
C LYS A 5 -26.87 -25.57 5.56
N LYS A 6 -25.60 -25.18 5.69
CA LYS A 6 -24.84 -25.13 6.95
C LYS A 6 -23.94 -23.91 6.97
N ARG A 7 -23.64 -23.41 8.18
CA ARG A 7 -22.68 -22.31 8.35
C ARG A 7 -21.27 -22.77 8.01
N THR A 8 -20.45 -21.87 7.49
CA THR A 8 -19.01 -22.08 7.36
C THR A 8 -18.35 -22.23 8.73
N SER A 9 -17.41 -23.19 8.85
CA SER A 9 -16.64 -23.34 10.09
C SER A 9 -15.77 -22.11 10.34
N GLY A 10 -15.42 -21.88 11.61
CA GLY A 10 -14.56 -20.75 12.01
C GLY A 10 -13.22 -20.75 11.28
N SER A 11 -12.59 -21.93 11.11
CA SER A 11 -11.33 -22.09 10.37
C SER A 11 -11.48 -21.65 8.90
N LYS A 12 -12.51 -22.15 8.19
CA LYS A 12 -12.77 -21.78 6.79
C LYS A 12 -13.04 -20.28 6.62
N LYS A 13 -13.72 -19.64 7.58
CA LYS A 13 -13.91 -18.18 7.59
C LYS A 13 -12.58 -17.44 7.78
N LYS A 14 -11.75 -17.86 8.74
CA LYS A 14 -10.43 -17.23 9.01
C LYS A 14 -9.50 -17.32 7.79
N ILE A 15 -9.42 -18.47 7.13
CA ILE A 15 -8.58 -18.67 5.93
C ILE A 15 -9.00 -17.71 4.81
N ARG A 16 -10.30 -17.58 4.54
CA ARG A 16 -10.80 -16.65 3.51
C ARG A 16 -10.47 -15.19 3.83
N ASN A 17 -10.63 -14.79 5.10
CA ASN A 17 -10.28 -13.44 5.55
C ASN A 17 -8.78 -13.18 5.46
N HIS A 18 -7.95 -14.17 5.79
CA HIS A 18 -6.49 -14.07 5.64
C HIS A 18 -6.11 -13.87 4.18
N ALA A 19 -6.63 -14.68 3.27
CA ALA A 19 -6.37 -14.55 1.83
C ALA A 19 -6.76 -13.15 1.28
N TRP A 20 -7.82 -12.54 1.79
CA TRP A 20 -8.18 -11.16 1.46
C TRP A 20 -7.18 -10.14 2.01
N LYS A 21 -6.74 -10.31 3.27
CA LYS A 21 -5.78 -9.41 3.94
C LYS A 21 -4.37 -9.50 3.36
N THR A 22 -3.90 -10.69 2.97
CA THR A 22 -2.55 -10.88 2.43
C THR A 22 -2.31 -10.07 1.15
N ARG A 23 -3.36 -9.77 0.37
CA ARG A 23 -3.25 -8.98 -0.86
C ARG A 23 -2.68 -7.58 -0.63
N SER A 24 -2.91 -6.98 0.54
CA SER A 24 -2.38 -5.64 0.83
C SER A 24 -0.89 -5.63 1.15
N VAL A 25 -0.30 -6.78 1.53
CA VAL A 25 1.11 -6.87 1.94
C VAL A 25 2.03 -6.49 0.78
N GLY A 26 1.76 -6.97 -0.44
CA GLY A 26 2.57 -6.63 -1.61
C GLY A 26 2.52 -5.13 -1.97
N VAL A 27 1.37 -4.48 -1.77
CA VAL A 27 1.22 -3.04 -1.97
C VAL A 27 2.01 -2.28 -0.90
N ALA A 28 1.94 -2.72 0.36
CA ALA A 28 2.68 -2.12 1.46
C ALA A 28 4.20 -2.17 1.25
N SER A 29 4.75 -3.32 0.81
CA SER A 29 6.18 -3.44 0.52
C SER A 29 6.65 -2.49 -0.58
N ARG A 30 5.85 -2.34 -1.65
CA ARG A 30 6.15 -1.39 -2.74
C ARG A 30 6.07 0.06 -2.27
N ALA A 31 5.04 0.41 -1.51
CA ALA A 31 4.89 1.75 -0.93
C ALA A 31 6.05 2.10 0.01
N PHE A 32 6.50 1.17 0.84
CA PHE A 32 7.63 1.37 1.75
C PHE A 32 8.94 1.61 0.97
N SER A 33 9.23 0.78 -0.03
CA SER A 33 10.41 0.96 -0.90
C SER A 33 10.37 2.31 -1.63
N LEU A 34 9.19 2.73 -2.11
CA LEU A 34 9.00 4.03 -2.75
C LEU A 34 9.28 5.17 -1.77
N ALA A 35 8.71 5.11 -0.55
CA ALA A 35 8.92 6.13 0.48
C ALA A 35 10.41 6.29 0.83
N GLN A 36 11.14 5.18 0.99
CA GLN A 36 12.58 5.22 1.21
C GLN A 36 13.32 5.90 0.05
N SER A 37 12.97 5.57 -1.20
CA SER A 37 13.56 6.21 -2.38
C SER A 37 13.37 7.74 -2.38
N VAL A 38 12.16 8.20 -2.06
CA VAL A 38 11.81 9.62 -1.94
C VAL A 38 12.60 10.29 -0.81
N LEU A 39 12.67 9.67 0.37
CA LEU A 39 13.38 10.22 1.52
C LEU A 39 14.88 10.41 1.27
N THR A 40 15.51 9.51 0.49
CA THR A 40 16.94 9.64 0.18
C THR A 40 17.28 10.77 -0.80
N GLY A 41 16.31 11.29 -1.56
CA GLY A 41 16.53 12.38 -2.53
C GLY A 41 17.50 12.04 -3.69
N ARG A 42 17.95 10.79 -3.80
CA ARG A 42 18.89 10.34 -4.85
C ARG A 42 18.19 10.02 -6.16
N SER A 43 16.91 9.71 -6.11
CA SER A 43 16.11 9.36 -7.28
C SER A 43 15.69 10.61 -8.04
N ARG A 44 16.00 10.67 -9.34
CA ARG A 44 15.64 11.79 -10.24
C ARG A 44 14.40 11.51 -11.09
N SER A 45 13.79 10.33 -10.94
CA SER A 45 12.66 9.89 -11.77
C SER A 45 11.28 10.26 -11.22
N PHE A 46 11.16 10.61 -9.94
CA PHE A 46 9.89 10.97 -9.30
C PHE A 46 9.86 12.46 -8.97
N TYR A 47 8.82 13.15 -9.42
CA TYR A 47 8.57 14.56 -9.10
C TYR A 47 7.54 14.65 -7.98
N TYR A 48 7.91 15.30 -6.87
CA TYR A 48 7.02 15.59 -5.75
C TYR A 48 7.18 17.05 -5.35
N VAL A 49 6.08 17.72 -5.01
CA VAL A 49 6.12 19.11 -4.55
C VAL A 49 6.76 19.10 -3.17
N THR A 50 8.00 19.60 -3.08
CA THR A 50 8.65 19.84 -1.79
C THR A 50 8.57 21.32 -1.48
N GLU A 51 8.14 21.66 -0.26
CA GLU A 51 8.03 23.06 0.19
C GLU A 51 9.37 23.80 0.07
N LYS A 52 10.51 23.07 0.11
CA LYS A 52 11.85 23.64 -0.10
C LYS A 52 12.13 24.18 -1.51
N VAL A 53 11.32 23.85 -2.52
CA VAL A 53 11.46 24.42 -3.88
C VAL A 53 10.66 25.73 -4.02
N ALA A 54 9.73 26.02 -3.10
CA ALA A 54 9.00 27.28 -3.11
C ALA A 54 9.85 28.49 -2.65
N GLU A 55 10.84 28.28 -1.77
CA GLU A 55 11.72 29.37 -1.27
C GLU A 55 12.85 29.77 -2.24
N LYS A 56 13.10 29.01 -3.32
CA LYS A 56 14.17 29.30 -4.30
C LYS A 56 13.63 29.78 -5.64
N LYS A 57 12.48 30.44 -5.64
CA LYS A 57 11.91 31.07 -6.83
C LYS A 57 11.51 32.51 -6.54
N ASP A 58 12.49 33.33 -6.19
CA ASP A 58 12.50 34.77 -6.46
C ASP A 58 13.97 35.18 -6.74
N PRO A 59 14.21 36.07 -7.73
CA PRO A 59 15.52 36.34 -8.32
C PRO A 59 16.56 36.95 -7.36
#